data_AF-A0A0S8KCU8-F1
#
_entry.id   AF-A0A0S8KCU8-F1
#
_cell.length_a   1.000
_cell.length_b   1.000
_cell.length_c   1.000
_cell.angle_alpha   90.00
_cell.angle_beta   90.00
_cell.angle_gamma   90.00
#
_symmetry.space_group_name_H-M   'P 1'
#
loop_
_entity.id
_entity.type
_entity.pdbx_description
1 polymer ?
#
loop_
_entity_poly.entity_id
_entity_poly.type
_entity_poly.pdbx_seq_one_letter_code
_entity_poly.pdbx_strand_id
1 'polypeptide(L)'
;DYGYNILNSCDQNGILFTNGDNDTFPLWFLQEVEGVRKDVRVVNLSLLNTSWYIKQLKDMEPKVPMELSHYQIDRLIPVRLKNGTILRVQDQMIQEIITANNWERPIYFAVTVPPGNRPPLSGYLHMEAMVYRVTPEKKPDLVNIAKTRENLWEVYRYRGMADTTMYHSENTRRLLHNLSSAFISLADAYNRRGQREEAMLQLQRAVEVLTGDWRPYAFMADLYVRSGDYRSAERELRKGISHNPEFFMLHHMLGSVYHLLSEGGQALVHYEKAYQLNSDSRPVVLELAELYESQGNTARAKDLLSHWLSRHPSDTTAARMLLGWSGPQRGG
;
A
#
# COMPACT_ATOMS: atom_id res chain seq x y z
N ASP A 1 3.63 18.91 -3.21
CA ASP A 1 4.56 18.04 -2.45
C ASP A 1 4.59 16.60 -2.94
N TYR A 2 3.47 15.90 -3.13
CA TYR A 2 3.48 14.51 -3.64
C TYR A 2 4.34 14.31 -4.91
N GLY A 3 4.07 15.03 -6.00
CA GLY A 3 4.88 14.94 -7.22
C GLY A 3 6.34 15.40 -7.05
N TYR A 4 6.57 16.39 -6.17
CA TYR A 4 7.92 16.85 -5.83
C TYR A 4 8.71 15.72 -5.16
N ASN A 5 8.08 15.02 -4.23
CA ASN A 5 8.69 13.90 -3.51
C ASN A 5 9.05 12.77 -4.47
N ILE A 6 8.15 12.38 -5.40
CA ILE A 6 8.47 11.35 -6.41
C ILE A 6 9.68 11.76 -7.25
N LEU A 7 9.69 12.98 -7.80
CA LEU A 7 10.82 13.45 -8.64
C LEU A 7 12.13 13.47 -7.87
N ASN A 8 12.10 13.90 -6.61
CA ASN A 8 13.29 14.00 -5.78
C ASN A 8 13.74 12.67 -5.17
N SER A 9 12.94 11.60 -5.27
CA SER A 9 13.41 10.24 -4.97
C SER A 9 14.43 9.73 -5.99
N CYS A 10 14.40 10.24 -7.23
CA CYS A 10 15.24 9.76 -8.30
C CYS A 10 16.65 10.37 -8.24
N ASP A 11 17.67 9.56 -8.50
CA ASP A 11 19.05 10.05 -8.72
C ASP A 11 19.14 10.92 -9.98
N GLN A 12 20.27 11.65 -10.14
CA GLN A 12 20.50 12.54 -11.27
C GLN A 12 20.35 11.79 -12.61
N ASN A 13 19.70 12.45 -13.57
CA ASN A 13 19.40 11.90 -14.90
C ASN A 13 18.55 10.62 -14.86
N GLY A 14 17.81 10.32 -13.79
CA GLY A 14 16.99 9.11 -13.71
C GLY A 14 15.90 9.01 -14.80
N ILE A 15 15.46 7.79 -15.10
CA ILE A 15 14.28 7.49 -15.93
C ILE A 15 13.19 7.00 -14.99
N LEU A 16 12.06 7.69 -14.94
CA LEU A 16 10.96 7.39 -14.03
C LEU A 16 9.70 6.99 -14.81
N PHE A 17 9.33 5.72 -14.70
CA PHE A 17 8.06 5.22 -15.23
C PHE A 17 6.91 5.56 -14.28
N THR A 18 5.87 6.17 -14.83
CA THR A 18 4.61 6.56 -14.14
C THR A 18 3.42 5.93 -14.85
N ASN A 19 2.26 5.93 -14.21
CA ASN A 19 1.06 5.31 -14.77
C ASN A 19 -0.19 6.19 -14.61
N GLY A 20 -0.72 6.66 -15.74
CA GLY A 20 -1.94 7.47 -15.78
C GLY A 20 -1.70 8.96 -15.49
N ASP A 21 -2.78 9.72 -15.47
CA ASP A 21 -2.80 11.17 -15.38
C ASP A 21 -2.48 11.71 -13.97
N ASN A 22 -3.10 11.15 -12.94
CA ASN A 22 -2.95 11.56 -11.54
C ASN A 22 -1.53 11.38 -11.01
N ASP A 23 -0.78 10.47 -11.62
CA ASP A 23 0.64 10.26 -11.37
C ASP A 23 1.46 11.21 -12.23
N THR A 24 1.38 11.13 -13.56
CA THR A 24 2.29 11.85 -14.46
C THR A 24 2.12 13.38 -14.48
N PHE A 25 0.90 13.91 -14.54
CA PHE A 25 0.70 15.33 -14.86
C PHE A 25 1.23 16.29 -13.78
N PRO A 26 1.07 16.00 -12.48
CA PRO A 26 1.73 16.81 -11.45
C PRO A 26 3.25 16.84 -11.58
N LEU A 27 3.89 15.75 -12.04
CA LEU A 27 5.34 15.73 -12.26
C LEU A 27 5.73 16.60 -13.46
N TRP A 28 5.03 16.49 -14.58
CA TRP A 28 5.30 17.33 -15.75
C TRP A 28 5.04 18.81 -15.47
N PHE A 29 4.00 19.17 -14.70
CA PHE A 29 3.80 20.54 -14.26
C PHE A 29 5.04 21.06 -13.49
N LEU A 30 5.54 20.27 -12.53
CA LEU A 30 6.73 20.64 -11.76
C LEU A 30 7.98 20.81 -12.64
N GLN A 31 8.13 19.96 -13.67
CA GLN A 31 9.25 20.05 -14.60
C GLN A 31 9.11 21.26 -15.52
N GLU A 32 8.00 21.37 -16.25
CA GLU A 32 7.85 22.34 -17.34
C GLU A 32 7.59 23.77 -16.85
N VAL A 33 6.83 23.92 -15.75
CA VAL A 33 6.44 25.23 -15.21
C VAL A 33 7.36 25.66 -14.08
N GLU A 34 7.61 24.78 -13.10
CA GLU A 34 8.36 25.13 -11.88
C GLU A 34 9.87 24.87 -11.99
N GLY A 35 10.35 24.27 -13.08
CA GLY A 35 11.78 24.03 -13.28
C GLY A 35 12.40 22.95 -12.39
N VAL A 36 11.59 22.12 -11.73
CA VAL A 36 12.06 21.13 -10.76
C VAL A 36 12.49 19.85 -11.47
N ARG A 37 13.72 19.38 -11.20
CA ARG A 37 14.23 18.07 -11.67
C ARG A 37 14.02 17.83 -13.17
N LYS A 38 14.31 18.84 -14.00
CA LYS A 38 14.29 18.73 -15.47
C LYS A 38 15.28 17.69 -16.02
N ASP A 39 16.22 17.22 -15.21
CA ASP A 39 17.15 16.13 -15.53
C ASP A 39 16.49 14.74 -15.56
N VAL A 40 15.43 14.53 -14.76
CA VAL A 40 14.72 13.25 -14.69
C VAL A 40 13.79 13.11 -15.88
N ARG A 41 13.82 11.98 -16.59
CA ARG A 41 12.88 11.73 -17.69
C ARG A 41 11.66 10.96 -17.18
N VAL A 42 10.52 11.63 -17.11
CA VAL A 42 9.23 11.01 -16.73
C VAL A 42 8.59 10.35 -17.95
N VAL A 43 8.37 9.04 -17.86
CA VAL A 43 7.79 8.20 -18.91
C VAL A 43 6.41 7.70 -18.48
N ASN A 44 5.36 8.16 -19.15
CA ASN A 44 3.99 7.71 -18.89
C ASN A 44 3.68 6.42 -19.64
N LEU A 45 3.46 5.33 -18.92
CA LEU A 45 3.19 4.02 -19.52
C LEU A 45 1.89 3.97 -20.34
N SER A 46 0.89 4.79 -20.00
CA SER A 46 -0.36 4.87 -20.79
C SER A 46 -0.11 5.44 -22.19
N LEU A 47 0.87 6.35 -22.32
CA LEU A 47 1.27 6.96 -23.59
C LEU A 47 2.38 6.16 -24.30
N LEU A 48 3.15 5.35 -23.58
CA LEU A 48 4.21 4.45 -24.10
C LEU A 48 3.67 3.28 -24.95
N ASN A 49 2.44 3.40 -25.44
CA ASN A 49 1.86 2.53 -26.46
C ASN A 49 1.68 3.25 -27.81
N THR A 50 2.07 4.53 -27.90
CA THR A 50 1.86 5.38 -29.08
C THR A 50 3.19 5.76 -29.74
N SER A 51 3.26 5.65 -31.07
CA SER A 51 4.52 5.89 -31.81
C SER A 51 5.02 7.33 -31.67
N TRP A 52 4.12 8.32 -31.66
CA TRP A 52 4.48 9.73 -31.49
C TRP A 52 5.17 9.99 -30.14
N TYR A 53 4.68 9.38 -29.06
CA TYR A 53 5.24 9.58 -27.73
C TYR A 53 6.58 8.87 -27.59
N ILE A 54 6.69 7.66 -28.14
CA ILE A 54 7.95 6.91 -28.18
C ILE A 54 9.03 7.72 -28.92
N LYS A 55 8.71 8.29 -30.08
CA LYS A 55 9.63 9.15 -30.84
C LYS A 55 10.00 10.42 -30.05
N GLN A 56 9.01 11.05 -29.41
CA GLN A 56 9.26 12.21 -28.54
C GLN A 56 10.26 11.88 -27.40
N LEU A 57 10.12 10.70 -26.78
CA LEU A 57 11.04 10.23 -25.74
C LEU A 57 12.45 10.01 -26.30
N LYS A 58 12.58 9.48 -27.51
CA LYS A 58 13.86 9.24 -28.18
C LYS A 58 14.57 10.53 -28.59
N ASP A 59 13.84 11.52 -29.08
CA ASP A 59 14.42 12.67 -29.78
C ASP A 59 14.57 13.93 -28.90
N MET A 60 13.69 14.13 -27.93
CA MET A 60 13.68 15.34 -27.09
C MET A 60 14.44 15.15 -25.79
N GLU A 61 15.23 16.16 -25.40
CA GLU A 61 15.96 16.16 -24.13
C GLU A 61 15.03 16.28 -22.91
N PRO A 62 15.31 15.57 -21.80
CA PRO A 62 16.32 14.51 -21.67
C PRO A 62 15.93 13.25 -22.43
N LYS A 63 16.74 12.81 -23.40
CA LYS A 63 16.41 11.67 -24.27
C LYS A 63 16.34 10.38 -23.49
N VAL A 64 15.46 9.46 -23.89
CA VAL A 64 15.41 8.09 -23.35
C VAL A 64 16.23 7.17 -24.28
N PRO A 65 17.18 6.37 -23.75
CA PRO A 65 17.95 5.42 -24.54
C PRO A 65 17.03 4.41 -25.25
N MET A 66 17.17 4.31 -26.57
CA MET A 66 16.43 3.40 -27.45
C MET A 66 17.25 3.14 -28.72
N GLU A 67 17.39 1.88 -29.11
CA GLU A 67 18.04 1.43 -30.36
C GLU A 67 17.06 1.41 -31.53
N LEU A 68 15.76 1.21 -31.28
CA LEU A 68 14.74 1.19 -32.33
C LEU A 68 14.77 2.46 -33.20
N SER A 69 14.71 2.26 -34.52
CA SER A 69 14.52 3.32 -35.51
C SER A 69 13.05 3.80 -35.55
N HIS A 70 12.80 4.99 -36.10
CA HIS A 70 11.44 5.51 -36.28
C HIS A 70 10.53 4.56 -37.07
N TYR A 71 11.10 3.90 -38.08
CA TYR A 71 10.38 2.90 -38.88
C TYR A 71 9.99 1.67 -38.06
N GLN A 72 10.85 1.19 -37.15
CA GLN A 72 10.52 0.10 -36.25
C GLN A 72 9.47 0.54 -35.21
N ILE A 73 9.60 1.75 -34.66
CA ILE A 73 8.65 2.31 -33.69
C ILE A 73 7.23 2.39 -34.28
N ASP A 74 7.08 2.84 -35.53
CA ASP A 74 5.77 2.91 -36.20
C ASP A 74 5.10 1.55 -36.45
N ARG A 75 5.87 0.46 -36.35
CA ARG A 75 5.40 -0.91 -36.60
C ARG A 75 5.26 -1.74 -35.32
N LEU A 76 5.44 -1.14 -34.16
CA LEU A 76 5.21 -1.82 -32.88
C LEU A 76 3.74 -2.19 -32.74
N ILE A 77 3.48 -3.47 -32.50
CA ILE A 77 2.15 -4.02 -32.23
C ILE A 77 2.23 -4.98 -31.04
N PRO A 78 1.12 -5.23 -30.32
CA PRO A 78 1.09 -6.27 -29.30
C PRO A 78 1.44 -7.65 -29.89
N VAL A 79 2.29 -8.41 -29.20
CA VAL A 79 2.74 -9.73 -29.64
C VAL A 79 2.18 -10.80 -28.72
N ARG A 80 1.60 -11.87 -29.28
CA ARG A 80 1.16 -13.03 -28.50
C ARG A 80 2.31 -14.02 -28.34
N LEU A 81 2.73 -14.26 -27.11
CA LEU A 81 3.78 -15.22 -26.76
C LEU A 81 3.25 -16.67 -26.84
N LYS A 82 4.17 -17.64 -26.96
CA LYS A 82 3.85 -19.08 -27.04
C LYS A 82 3.02 -19.58 -25.84
N ASN A 83 3.19 -18.98 -24.68
CA ASN A 83 2.45 -19.32 -23.46
C ASN A 83 1.05 -18.65 -23.39
N GLY A 84 0.60 -18.00 -24.46
CA GLY A 84 -0.69 -17.31 -24.54
C GLY A 84 -0.71 -15.88 -23.98
N THR A 85 0.36 -15.43 -23.31
CA THR A 85 0.47 -14.07 -22.78
C THR A 85 0.56 -13.05 -23.91
N ILE A 86 -0.13 -11.92 -23.77
CA ILE A 86 -0.03 -10.79 -24.71
C ILE A 86 1.01 -9.81 -24.17
N LEU A 87 2.08 -9.60 -24.93
CA LEU A 87 3.11 -8.60 -24.68
C LEU A 87 2.68 -7.28 -25.34
N ARG A 88 2.28 -6.28 -24.54
CA ARG A 88 1.80 -4.98 -25.05
C ARG A 88 2.97 -4.15 -25.57
N VAL A 89 2.68 -3.10 -26.33
CA VAL A 89 3.70 -2.18 -26.84
C VAL A 89 4.49 -1.53 -25.68
N GLN A 90 3.80 -1.07 -24.63
CA GLN A 90 4.48 -0.55 -23.44
C GLN A 90 5.45 -1.56 -22.80
N ASP A 91 5.11 -2.85 -22.78
CA ASP A 91 5.96 -3.87 -22.15
C ASP A 91 7.23 -4.10 -22.98
N GLN A 92 7.09 -4.12 -24.32
CA GLN A 92 8.20 -4.16 -25.27
C GLN A 92 9.10 -2.93 -25.09
N MET A 93 8.50 -1.74 -24.98
CA MET A 93 9.26 -0.50 -24.83
C MET A 93 9.99 -0.40 -23.49
N ILE A 94 9.41 -0.89 -22.39
CA ILE A 94 10.14 -0.93 -21.12
C ILE A 94 11.39 -1.83 -21.25
N GLN A 95 11.26 -3.00 -21.89
CA GLN A 95 12.41 -3.90 -22.12
C GLN A 95 13.48 -3.26 -23.01
N GLU A 96 13.05 -2.59 -24.09
CA GLU A 96 13.93 -1.83 -24.99
C GLU A 96 14.70 -0.76 -24.22
N ILE A 97 14.01 0.07 -23.44
CA ILE A 97 14.63 1.16 -22.67
C ILE A 97 15.61 0.60 -21.65
N ILE A 98 15.24 -0.44 -20.89
CA ILE A 98 16.15 -1.04 -19.89
C ILE A 98 17.41 -1.58 -20.56
N THR A 99 17.26 -2.27 -21.70
CA THR A 99 18.37 -2.89 -22.43
C THR A 99 19.28 -1.84 -23.05
N ALA A 100 18.72 -0.88 -23.80
CA ALA A 100 19.47 0.20 -24.44
C ALA A 100 20.15 1.14 -23.44
N ASN A 101 19.56 1.32 -22.25
CA ASN A 101 20.16 2.12 -21.18
C ASN A 101 21.43 1.49 -20.60
N ASN A 102 21.60 0.17 -20.70
CA ASN A 102 22.79 -0.56 -20.22
C ASN A 102 23.28 -0.13 -18.81
N TRP A 103 22.33 0.13 -17.90
CA TRP A 103 22.58 0.62 -16.53
C TRP A 103 23.32 1.96 -16.41
N GLU A 104 23.46 2.73 -17.49
CA GLU A 104 24.11 4.06 -17.48
C GLU A 104 23.30 5.08 -16.69
N ARG A 105 21.96 5.02 -16.78
CA ARG A 105 21.05 5.87 -16.01
C ARG A 105 20.26 5.05 -14.99
N PRO A 106 20.01 5.59 -13.79
CA PRO A 106 19.10 4.98 -12.82
C PRO A 106 17.68 4.87 -13.38
N ILE A 107 17.04 3.71 -13.21
CA ILE A 107 15.67 3.45 -13.69
C ILE A 107 14.75 3.23 -12.49
N TYR A 108 13.58 3.85 -12.53
CA TYR A 108 12.59 3.82 -11.46
C TYR A 108 11.19 3.55 -11.99
N PHE A 109 10.36 2.93 -11.16
CA PHE A 109 8.90 2.91 -11.29
C PHE A 109 8.28 3.64 -10.11
N ALA A 110 7.35 4.55 -10.34
CA ALA A 110 6.54 5.10 -9.25
C ALA A 110 5.75 3.98 -8.56
N VAL A 111 5.51 4.09 -7.25
CA VAL A 111 4.76 3.06 -6.48
C VAL A 111 3.31 2.89 -6.93
N THR A 112 2.78 3.89 -7.63
CA THR A 112 1.49 3.92 -8.33
C THR A 112 1.44 3.01 -9.55
N VAL A 113 2.58 2.57 -10.11
CA VAL A 113 2.60 1.65 -11.25
C VAL A 113 2.17 0.25 -10.78
N PRO A 114 1.03 -0.28 -11.27
CA PRO A 114 0.53 -1.57 -10.81
C PRO A 114 1.48 -2.72 -11.21
N PRO A 115 1.51 -3.84 -10.46
CA PRO A 115 2.35 -4.99 -10.81
C PRO A 115 2.18 -5.47 -12.25
N GLY A 116 0.95 -5.46 -12.77
CA GLY A 116 0.66 -5.86 -14.15
C GLY A 116 1.18 -4.91 -15.24
N ASN A 117 1.65 -3.71 -14.88
CA ASN A 117 2.28 -2.76 -15.81
C ASN A 117 3.80 -2.66 -15.59
N ARG A 118 4.37 -3.52 -14.74
CA ARG A 118 5.80 -3.69 -14.59
C ARG A 118 6.20 -4.97 -15.32
N PRO A 119 7.36 -5.02 -15.99
CA PRO A 119 7.91 -6.30 -16.42
C PRO A 119 8.14 -7.20 -15.19
N PRO A 120 8.33 -8.51 -15.35
CA PRO A 120 8.57 -9.44 -14.25
C PRO A 120 9.96 -9.24 -13.62
N LEU A 121 10.14 -8.09 -12.96
CA LEU A 121 11.34 -7.63 -12.29
C LEU A 121 11.32 -7.99 -10.80
N SER A 122 10.65 -9.09 -10.44
CA SER A 122 10.58 -9.54 -9.05
C SER A 122 11.99 -9.82 -8.51
N GLY A 123 12.32 -9.20 -7.37
CA GLY A 123 13.66 -9.23 -6.78
C GLY A 123 14.64 -8.19 -7.31
N TYR A 124 14.34 -7.53 -8.44
CA TYR A 124 15.15 -6.43 -9.01
C TYR A 124 14.57 -5.04 -8.70
N LEU A 125 13.40 -4.98 -8.05
CA LEU A 125 12.76 -3.74 -7.64
C LEU A 125 13.00 -3.51 -6.15
N HIS A 126 13.67 -2.40 -5.83
CA HIS A 126 13.96 -1.97 -4.47
C HIS A 126 13.18 -0.70 -4.16
N MET A 127 12.31 -0.76 -3.17
CA MET A 127 11.56 0.40 -2.71
C MET A 127 12.53 1.42 -2.08
N GLU A 128 12.45 2.65 -2.57
CA GLU A 128 13.15 3.85 -2.09
C GLU A 128 12.10 4.90 -1.74
N ALA A 129 11.20 4.53 -0.81
CA ALA A 129 9.96 5.21 -0.46
C ALA A 129 8.88 5.21 -1.56
N MET A 130 8.74 6.28 -2.36
CA MET A 130 7.63 6.42 -3.33
C MET A 130 8.00 5.97 -4.75
N VAL A 131 9.19 5.41 -4.91
CA VAL A 131 9.65 4.79 -6.15
C VAL A 131 10.23 3.42 -5.86
N TYR A 132 10.18 2.55 -6.85
CA TYR A 132 10.94 1.32 -6.93
C TYR A 132 12.12 1.55 -7.87
N ARG A 133 13.34 1.46 -7.37
CA ARG A 133 14.56 1.45 -8.18
C ARG A 133 14.75 0.08 -8.81
N VAL A 134 15.06 0.05 -10.10
CA VAL A 134 15.47 -1.18 -10.81
C VAL A 134 16.97 -1.39 -10.57
N THR A 135 17.35 -2.59 -10.16
CA THR A 135 18.75 -2.99 -9.97
C THR A 135 19.17 -4.07 -10.97
N PRO A 136 20.46 -4.16 -11.33
CA PRO A 136 20.97 -5.22 -12.21
C PRO A 136 20.96 -6.60 -11.56
N GLU A 137 21.03 -6.64 -10.23
CA GLU A 137 21.10 -7.87 -9.44
C GLU A 137 19.88 -7.97 -8.53
N LYS A 138 19.46 -9.21 -8.26
CA LYS A 138 18.42 -9.48 -7.28
C LYS A 138 18.96 -9.24 -5.88
N LYS A 139 18.20 -8.56 -5.02
CA LYS A 139 18.54 -8.50 -3.59
C LYS A 139 17.42 -9.12 -2.73
N PRO A 140 17.78 -9.73 -1.58
CA PRO A 140 16.80 -10.33 -0.69
C PRO A 140 15.87 -9.29 -0.06
N ASP A 141 16.41 -8.10 0.26
CA ASP A 141 15.65 -7.00 0.84
C ASP A 141 15.00 -6.16 -0.26
N LEU A 142 13.67 -6.23 -0.35
CA LEU A 142 12.88 -5.44 -1.31
C LEU A 142 12.79 -3.95 -0.94
N VAL A 143 13.26 -3.54 0.24
CA VAL A 143 13.29 -2.15 0.71
C VAL A 143 14.73 -1.73 0.92
N ASN A 144 15.15 -0.64 0.26
CA ASN A 144 16.42 0.01 0.57
C ASN A 144 16.21 0.91 1.80
N ILE A 145 16.53 0.40 3.00
CA ILE A 145 16.28 1.08 4.28
C ILE A 145 16.92 2.48 4.32
N ALA A 146 18.20 2.58 3.95
CA ALA A 146 18.95 3.83 4.02
C ALA A 146 18.32 4.89 3.11
N LYS A 147 18.10 4.57 1.82
CA LYS A 147 17.53 5.53 0.87
C LYS A 147 16.06 5.84 1.15
N THR A 148 15.29 4.86 1.64
CA THR A 148 13.90 5.09 2.06
C THR A 148 13.83 6.04 3.25
N ARG A 149 14.71 5.88 4.25
CA ARG A 149 14.79 6.79 5.39
C ARG A 149 15.22 8.19 4.96
N GLU A 150 16.31 8.31 4.20
CA GLU A 150 16.79 9.59 3.65
C GLU A 150 15.67 10.31 2.91
N ASN A 151 14.96 9.61 2.00
CA ASN A 151 13.86 10.19 1.25
C ASN A 151 12.75 10.71 2.18
N LEU A 152 12.29 9.89 3.14
CA LEU A 152 11.18 10.25 4.03
C LEU A 152 11.53 11.35 5.06
N TRP A 153 12.79 11.42 5.52
CA TRP A 153 13.17 12.33 6.59
C TRP A 153 13.81 13.62 6.10
N GLU A 154 14.59 13.55 5.02
CA GLU A 154 15.48 14.63 4.61
C GLU A 154 15.06 15.24 3.26
N VAL A 155 14.53 14.44 2.34
CA VAL A 155 14.18 14.90 0.99
C VAL A 155 12.72 15.34 0.88
N TYR A 156 11.80 14.60 1.50
CA TYR A 156 10.38 14.78 1.28
C TYR A 156 9.81 16.01 1.99
N ARG A 157 8.85 16.63 1.31
CA ARG A 157 8.04 17.73 1.82
C ARG A 157 6.65 17.23 2.19
N TYR A 158 6.10 17.76 3.27
CA TYR A 158 4.81 17.33 3.85
C TYR A 158 3.85 18.50 4.08
N ARG A 159 4.01 19.61 3.35
CA ARG A 159 3.20 20.82 3.57
C ARG A 159 1.74 20.55 3.27
N GLY A 160 0.86 20.94 4.19
CA GLY A 160 -0.59 20.78 4.06
C GLY A 160 -1.11 19.34 4.11
N MET A 161 -0.25 18.32 4.31
CA MET A 161 -0.69 16.92 4.42
C MET A 161 -1.29 16.57 5.77
N ALA A 162 -0.84 17.28 6.82
CA ALA A 162 -1.38 17.16 8.18
C ALA A 162 -2.55 18.14 8.43
N ASP A 163 -2.85 19.03 7.49
CA ASP A 163 -3.87 20.06 7.65
C ASP A 163 -5.27 19.48 7.36
N THR A 164 -5.99 19.21 8.44
CA THR A 164 -7.35 18.64 8.39
C THR A 164 -8.41 19.63 7.90
N THR A 165 -8.07 20.91 7.74
CA THR A 165 -8.96 21.94 7.19
C THR A 165 -8.91 21.97 5.66
N MET A 166 -7.86 21.42 5.06
CA MET A 166 -7.74 21.32 3.60
C MET A 166 -8.62 20.19 3.06
N TYR A 167 -9.43 20.50 2.05
CA TYR A 167 -10.15 19.47 1.33
C TYR A 167 -9.17 18.58 0.54
N HIS A 168 -9.16 17.30 0.86
CA HIS A 168 -8.49 16.27 0.07
C HIS A 168 -9.54 15.45 -0.68
N SER A 169 -9.44 15.43 -2.01
CA SER A 169 -10.25 14.54 -2.83
C SER A 169 -9.95 13.07 -2.50
N GLU A 170 -10.85 12.17 -2.85
CA GLU A 170 -10.63 10.73 -2.65
C GLU A 170 -9.35 10.25 -3.35
N ASN A 171 -9.08 10.75 -4.56
CA ASN A 171 -7.84 10.44 -5.27
C ASN A 171 -6.61 10.96 -4.52
N THR A 172 -6.67 12.17 -3.96
CA THR A 172 -5.57 12.71 -3.15
C THR A 172 -5.32 11.86 -1.92
N ARG A 173 -6.37 11.45 -1.20
CA ARG A 173 -6.25 10.55 -0.04
C ARG A 173 -5.60 9.22 -0.44
N ARG A 174 -6.06 8.61 -1.53
CA ARG A 174 -5.46 7.38 -2.09
C ARG A 174 -3.99 7.54 -2.49
N LEU A 175 -3.55 8.71 -2.92
CA LEU A 175 -2.13 8.96 -3.19
C LEU A 175 -1.34 9.14 -1.90
N LEU A 176 -1.88 9.85 -0.90
CA LEU A 176 -1.27 9.96 0.43
C LEU A 176 -1.13 8.60 1.11
N HIS A 177 -2.00 7.65 0.79
CA HIS A 177 -1.88 6.28 1.25
C HIS A 177 -0.55 5.62 0.85
N ASN A 178 0.05 6.02 -0.27
CA ASN A 178 1.35 5.50 -0.71
C ASN A 178 2.49 5.98 0.19
N LEU A 179 2.40 7.19 0.76
CA LEU A 179 3.37 7.71 1.72
C LEU A 179 3.34 6.90 3.02
N SER A 180 2.15 6.59 3.54
CA SER A 180 2.03 5.72 4.72
C SER A 180 2.57 4.33 4.47
N SER A 181 2.30 3.76 3.30
CA SER A 181 2.85 2.46 2.91
C SER A 181 4.38 2.47 2.86
N ALA A 182 5.01 3.59 2.47
CA ALA A 182 6.46 3.74 2.51
C ALA A 182 7.01 3.76 3.95
N PHE A 183 6.39 4.53 4.86
CA PHE A 183 6.76 4.52 6.28
C PHE A 183 6.57 3.14 6.91
N ILE A 184 5.45 2.48 6.64
CA ILE A 184 5.15 1.14 7.15
C ILE A 184 6.16 0.12 6.61
N SER A 185 6.49 0.19 5.32
CA SER A 185 7.47 -0.72 4.71
C SER A 185 8.87 -0.52 5.30
N LEU A 186 9.25 0.73 5.64
CA LEU A 186 10.48 1.02 6.35
C LEU A 186 10.45 0.51 7.79
N ALA A 187 9.34 0.71 8.50
CA ALA A 187 9.15 0.24 9.87
C ALA A 187 9.24 -1.29 9.95
N ASP A 188 8.55 -1.97 9.05
CA ASP A 188 8.57 -3.43 8.90
C ASP A 188 9.99 -3.95 8.59
N ALA A 189 10.74 -3.25 7.73
CA ALA A 189 12.12 -3.60 7.44
C ALA A 189 13.04 -3.46 8.66
N TYR A 190 12.88 -2.40 9.47
CA TYR A 190 13.57 -2.25 10.75
C TYR A 190 13.17 -3.33 11.77
N ASN A 191 11.88 -3.61 11.88
CA ASN A 191 11.34 -4.60 12.81
C ASN A 191 11.88 -6.01 12.50
N ARG A 192 11.94 -6.42 11.23
CA ARG A 192 12.55 -7.69 10.81
C ARG A 192 14.02 -7.83 11.20
N ARG A 193 14.73 -6.71 11.39
CA ARG A 193 16.13 -6.68 11.86
C ARG A 193 16.24 -6.59 13.39
N GLY A 194 15.13 -6.73 14.11
CA GLY A 194 15.08 -6.57 15.57
C GLY A 194 15.19 -5.12 16.05
N GLN A 195 15.20 -4.13 15.14
CA GLN A 195 15.35 -2.72 15.44
C GLN A 195 13.98 -2.08 15.73
N ARG A 196 13.35 -2.53 16.82
CA ARG A 196 11.96 -2.16 17.15
C ARG A 196 11.78 -0.67 17.40
N GLU A 197 12.71 -0.02 18.09
CA GLU A 197 12.64 1.42 18.37
C GLU A 197 12.65 2.24 17.07
N GLU A 198 13.52 1.87 16.13
CA GLU A 198 13.56 2.50 14.81
C GLU A 198 12.27 2.30 14.03
N ALA A 199 11.68 1.10 14.11
CA ALA A 199 10.38 0.81 13.49
C ALA A 199 9.28 1.72 14.03
N MET A 200 9.20 1.85 15.37
CA MET A 200 8.23 2.72 16.03
C MET A 200 8.44 4.19 15.67
N LEU A 201 9.69 4.64 15.58
CA LEU A 201 10.03 6.01 15.16
C LEU A 201 9.47 6.34 13.77
N GLN A 202 9.55 5.40 12.81
CA GLN A 202 9.01 5.62 11.47
C GLN A 202 7.49 5.72 11.45
N LEU A 203 6.81 4.88 12.25
CA LEU A 203 5.35 4.87 12.33
C LEU A 203 4.83 6.12 13.04
N GLN A 204 5.51 6.56 14.10
CA GLN A 204 5.19 7.80 14.80
C GLN A 204 5.34 9.00 13.86
N ARG A 205 6.40 9.02 13.05
CA ARG A 205 6.60 10.05 12.04
C ARG A 205 5.48 10.04 10.98
N ALA A 206 5.04 8.85 10.56
CA ALA A 206 3.92 8.71 9.63
C ALA A 206 2.64 9.34 10.19
N VAL A 207 2.33 9.11 11.47
CA VAL A 207 1.16 9.71 12.15
C VAL A 207 1.24 11.24 12.16
N GLU A 208 2.42 11.80 12.45
CA GLU A 208 2.61 13.25 12.49
C GLU A 208 2.37 13.93 11.14
N VAL A 209 2.83 13.29 10.06
CA VAL A 209 2.79 13.89 8.72
C VAL A 209 1.54 13.48 7.91
N LEU A 210 0.82 12.44 8.34
CA LEU A 210 -0.36 11.86 7.67
C LEU A 210 -1.49 11.65 8.69
N THR A 211 -1.96 12.76 9.26
CA THR A 211 -2.85 12.80 10.45
C THR A 211 -4.19 12.08 10.28
N GLY A 212 -4.64 11.84 9.05
CA GLY A 212 -5.89 11.14 8.74
C GLY A 212 -5.75 9.63 8.47
N ASP A 213 -4.54 9.06 8.55
CA ASP A 213 -4.33 7.66 8.17
C ASP A 213 -4.38 6.71 9.36
N TRP A 214 -5.26 5.71 9.30
CA TRP A 214 -5.41 4.71 10.34
C TRP A 214 -4.28 3.67 10.36
N ARG A 215 -3.60 3.43 9.22
CA ARG A 215 -2.68 2.29 9.07
C ARG A 215 -1.45 2.34 9.96
N PRO A 216 -0.79 3.50 10.18
CA PRO A 216 0.33 3.56 11.12
C PRO A 216 -0.08 3.14 12.53
N TYR A 217 -1.26 3.55 13.01
CA TYR A 217 -1.79 3.12 14.32
C TYR A 217 -2.01 1.61 14.39
N ALA A 218 -2.67 1.04 13.36
CA ALA A 218 -2.88 -0.40 13.27
C ALA A 218 -1.56 -1.18 13.25
N PHE A 219 -0.56 -0.70 12.52
CA PHE A 219 0.74 -1.36 12.45
C PHE A 219 1.51 -1.28 13.78
N MET A 220 1.51 -0.12 14.45
CA MET A 220 2.08 0.00 15.80
C MET A 220 1.38 -0.95 16.78
N ALA A 221 0.06 -1.03 16.73
CA ALA A 221 -0.71 -1.93 17.57
C ALA A 221 -0.36 -3.40 17.32
N ASP A 222 -0.24 -3.83 16.06
CA ASP A 222 0.20 -5.19 15.70
C ASP A 222 1.61 -5.50 16.25
N LEU A 223 2.56 -4.56 16.14
CA LEU A 223 3.90 -4.72 16.73
C LEU A 223 3.85 -4.88 18.26
N TYR A 224 2.97 -4.15 18.94
CA TYR A 224 2.75 -4.27 20.39
C TYR A 224 2.06 -5.58 20.78
N VAL A 225 1.05 -6.02 20.03
CA VAL A 225 0.39 -7.32 20.22
C VAL A 225 1.39 -8.46 20.09
N ARG A 226 2.25 -8.45 19.06
CA ARG A 226 3.27 -9.48 18.85
C ARG A 226 4.30 -9.57 19.97
N SER A 227 4.54 -8.48 20.70
CA SER A 227 5.39 -8.49 21.90
C SER A 227 4.65 -8.75 23.20
N GLY A 228 3.33 -8.96 23.16
CA GLY A 228 2.51 -9.14 24.36
C GLY A 228 2.19 -7.85 25.12
N ASP A 229 2.51 -6.67 24.58
CA ASP A 229 2.22 -5.39 25.21
C ASP A 229 0.85 -4.86 24.75
N TYR A 230 -0.19 -5.55 25.21
CA TYR A 230 -1.57 -5.26 24.82
C TYR A 230 -2.05 -3.87 25.27
N ARG A 231 -1.49 -3.34 26.36
CA ARG A 231 -1.81 -1.99 26.85
C ARG A 231 -1.29 -0.91 25.93
N SER A 232 -0.09 -1.07 25.37
CA SER A 232 0.41 -0.14 24.36
C SER A 232 -0.37 -0.25 23.06
N ALA A 233 -0.74 -1.47 22.63
CA ALA A 233 -1.61 -1.66 21.47
C ALA A 233 -2.97 -0.96 21.65
N GLU A 234 -3.60 -1.10 22.83
CA GLU A 234 -4.85 -0.43 23.19
C GLU A 234 -4.73 1.10 23.04
N ARG A 235 -3.65 1.70 23.56
CA ARG A 235 -3.43 3.16 23.47
C ARG A 235 -3.31 3.64 22.03
N GLU A 236 -2.56 2.92 21.19
CA GLU A 236 -2.39 3.31 19.79
C GLU A 236 -3.68 3.14 18.98
N LEU A 237 -4.46 2.08 19.22
CA LEU A 237 -5.75 1.89 18.56
C LEU A 237 -6.77 2.95 18.99
N ARG A 238 -6.80 3.33 20.28
CA ARG A 238 -7.65 4.43 20.76
C ARG A 238 -7.32 5.76 20.07
N LYS A 239 -6.04 6.07 19.88
CA LYS A 239 -5.61 7.23 19.08
C LYS A 239 -6.05 7.08 17.62
N GLY A 240 -5.88 5.91 17.01
CA GLY A 240 -6.35 5.65 15.64
C GLY A 240 -7.85 5.92 15.49
N ILE A 241 -8.66 5.44 16.44
CA ILE A 241 -10.13 5.60 16.47
C ILE A 241 -10.51 7.07 16.66
N SER A 242 -9.80 7.84 17.49
CA SER A 242 -10.13 9.26 17.67
C SER A 242 -9.98 10.07 16.37
N HIS A 243 -9.11 9.63 15.46
CA HIS A 243 -8.94 10.24 14.14
C HIS A 243 -9.83 9.60 13.06
N ASN A 244 -10.20 8.32 13.24
CA ASN A 244 -10.94 7.52 12.26
C ASN A 244 -12.09 6.74 12.92
N PRO A 245 -13.09 7.42 13.51
CA PRO A 245 -14.09 6.80 14.38
C PRO A 245 -15.04 5.84 13.65
N GLU A 246 -15.19 6.00 12.33
CA GLU A 246 -16.08 5.17 11.51
C GLU A 246 -15.30 4.08 10.75
N PHE A 247 -14.00 3.93 11.00
CA PHE A 247 -13.21 2.89 10.36
C PHE A 247 -13.27 1.58 11.13
N PHE A 248 -14.10 0.64 10.64
CA PHE A 248 -14.46 -0.58 11.35
C PHE A 248 -13.26 -1.44 11.79
N MET A 249 -12.17 -1.46 11.02
CA MET A 249 -11.01 -2.32 11.31
C MET A 249 -10.32 -1.89 12.61
N LEU A 250 -10.27 -0.60 12.93
CA LEU A 250 -9.66 -0.17 14.20
C LEU A 250 -10.49 -0.60 15.41
N HIS A 251 -11.82 -0.59 15.28
CA HIS A 251 -12.70 -1.16 16.29
C HIS A 251 -12.53 -2.67 16.41
N HIS A 252 -12.44 -3.39 15.29
CA HIS A 252 -12.17 -4.82 15.29
C HIS A 252 -10.86 -5.15 16.02
N MET A 253 -9.76 -4.51 15.63
CA MET A 253 -8.45 -4.71 16.27
C MET A 253 -8.47 -4.39 17.76
N LEU A 254 -9.17 -3.33 18.19
CA LEU A 254 -9.26 -2.97 19.60
C LEU A 254 -10.13 -3.96 20.38
N GLY A 255 -11.18 -4.50 19.76
CA GLY A 255 -11.94 -5.62 20.31
C GLY A 255 -11.06 -6.85 20.55
N SER A 256 -10.21 -7.21 19.59
CA SER A 256 -9.26 -8.32 19.74
C SER A 256 -8.23 -8.07 20.82
N VAL A 257 -7.73 -6.83 20.95
CA VAL A 257 -6.83 -6.44 22.04
C VAL A 257 -7.50 -6.57 23.41
N TYR A 258 -8.74 -6.12 23.57
CA TYR A 258 -9.49 -6.30 24.82
C TYR A 258 -9.79 -7.76 25.13
N HIS A 259 -10.05 -8.57 24.11
CA HIS A 259 -10.22 -10.01 24.30
C HIS A 259 -8.93 -10.65 24.84
N LEU A 260 -7.75 -10.31 24.29
CA LEU A 260 -6.44 -10.75 24.80
C LEU A 260 -6.16 -10.28 26.24
N LEU A 261 -6.71 -9.13 26.63
CA LEU A 261 -6.66 -8.60 27.99
C LEU A 261 -7.68 -9.25 28.95
N SER A 262 -8.50 -10.19 28.48
CA SER A 262 -9.63 -10.77 29.22
C SER A 262 -10.69 -9.75 29.64
N GLU A 263 -10.79 -8.63 28.94
CA GLU A 263 -11.76 -7.56 29.17
C GLU A 263 -12.99 -7.72 28.24
N GLY A 264 -13.69 -8.84 28.39
CA GLY A 264 -14.76 -9.26 27.48
C GLY A 264 -15.89 -8.23 27.27
N GLY A 265 -16.18 -7.40 28.26
CA GLY A 265 -17.17 -6.32 28.14
C GLY A 265 -16.72 -5.21 27.17
N GLN A 266 -15.45 -4.79 27.24
CA GLN A 266 -14.90 -3.80 26.31
C GLN A 266 -14.72 -4.41 24.91
N ALA A 267 -14.28 -5.66 24.84
CA ALA A 267 -14.18 -6.40 23.57
C ALA A 267 -15.53 -6.40 22.83
N LEU A 268 -16.62 -6.66 23.55
CA LEU A 268 -17.97 -6.69 22.97
C LEU A 268 -18.38 -5.34 22.37
N VAL A 269 -18.19 -4.25 23.11
CA VAL A 269 -18.50 -2.88 22.63
C VAL A 269 -17.81 -2.60 21.30
N HIS A 270 -16.53 -2.95 21.20
CA HIS A 270 -15.73 -2.68 20.00
C HIS A 270 -16.07 -3.61 18.84
N TYR A 271 -16.30 -4.90 19.07
CA TYR A 271 -16.76 -5.82 18.02
C TYR A 271 -18.17 -5.48 17.52
N GLU A 272 -19.10 -5.10 18.40
CA GLU A 272 -20.44 -4.66 17.99
C GLU A 272 -20.36 -3.39 17.13
N LYS A 273 -19.55 -2.40 17.52
CA LYS A 273 -19.33 -1.19 16.69
C LYS A 273 -18.67 -1.54 15.35
N ALA A 274 -17.69 -2.46 15.33
CA ALA A 274 -17.08 -2.92 14.08
C ALA A 274 -18.12 -3.59 13.15
N TYR A 275 -19.00 -4.42 13.71
CA TYR A 275 -20.09 -5.07 12.97
C TYR A 275 -21.13 -4.07 12.46
N GLN A 276 -21.49 -3.06 13.26
CA GLN A 276 -22.40 -1.99 12.84
C GLN A 276 -21.83 -1.18 11.67
N LEU A 277 -20.52 -0.89 11.70
CA LEU A 277 -19.83 -0.16 10.64
C LEU A 277 -19.65 -1.01 9.37
N ASN A 278 -19.41 -2.31 9.53
CA ASN A 278 -19.30 -3.24 8.41
C ASN A 278 -19.75 -4.66 8.80
N SER A 279 -21.01 -4.97 8.49
CA SER A 279 -21.62 -6.28 8.75
C SER A 279 -21.23 -7.35 7.72
N ASP A 280 -20.44 -6.98 6.70
CA ASP A 280 -19.95 -7.88 5.66
C ASP A 280 -18.47 -8.27 5.84
N SER A 281 -18.00 -8.29 7.09
CA SER A 281 -16.62 -8.63 7.44
C SER A 281 -16.56 -9.98 8.15
N ARG A 282 -16.01 -10.99 7.46
CA ARG A 282 -15.89 -12.35 7.98
C ARG A 282 -15.16 -12.41 9.34
N PRO A 283 -13.97 -11.79 9.53
CA PRO A 283 -13.28 -11.83 10.83
C PRO A 283 -14.12 -11.24 11.96
N VAL A 284 -14.76 -10.10 11.72
CA VAL A 284 -15.62 -9.42 12.71
C VAL A 284 -16.78 -10.31 13.13
N VAL A 285 -17.45 -10.96 12.17
CA VAL A 285 -18.59 -11.84 12.44
C VAL A 285 -18.18 -13.06 13.26
N LEU A 286 -17.09 -13.73 12.89
CA LEU A 286 -16.66 -14.96 13.58
C LEU A 286 -16.19 -14.65 15.00
N GLU A 287 -15.38 -13.61 15.19
CA GLU A 287 -14.86 -13.23 16.51
C GLU A 287 -15.96 -12.68 17.43
N LEU A 288 -16.94 -11.94 16.90
CA LEU A 288 -18.10 -11.50 17.68
C LEU A 288 -18.99 -12.68 18.08
N ALA A 289 -19.21 -13.65 17.18
CA ALA A 289 -19.99 -14.85 17.49
C ALA A 289 -19.29 -15.71 18.57
N GLU A 290 -17.98 -15.88 18.46
CA GLU A 290 -17.16 -16.57 19.47
C GLU A 290 -17.22 -15.86 20.83
N LEU A 291 -17.12 -14.52 20.83
CA LEU A 291 -17.24 -13.74 22.06
C LEU A 291 -18.63 -13.89 22.69
N TYR A 292 -19.71 -13.83 21.90
CA TYR A 292 -21.07 -14.07 22.40
C TYR A 292 -21.21 -15.45 23.05
N GLU A 293 -20.65 -16.49 22.41
CA GLU A 293 -20.72 -17.83 22.95
C GLU A 293 -19.92 -17.97 24.26
N SER A 294 -18.71 -17.41 24.31
CA SER A 294 -17.87 -17.42 25.53
C SER A 294 -18.54 -16.72 26.73
N GLN A 295 -19.47 -15.79 26.46
CA GLN A 295 -20.26 -15.08 27.46
C GLN A 295 -21.60 -15.78 27.78
N GLY A 296 -21.82 -16.99 27.26
CA GLY A 296 -23.06 -17.76 27.44
C GLY A 296 -24.24 -17.26 26.60
N ASN A 297 -24.02 -16.30 25.69
CA ASN A 297 -25.05 -15.76 24.82
C ASN A 297 -25.11 -16.51 23.48
N THR A 298 -25.22 -17.84 23.56
CA THR A 298 -25.22 -18.73 22.40
C THR A 298 -26.35 -18.42 21.42
N ALA A 299 -27.50 -17.91 21.89
CA ALA A 299 -28.61 -17.50 21.03
C ALA A 299 -28.19 -16.40 20.04
N ARG A 300 -27.60 -15.30 20.54
CA ARG A 300 -27.10 -14.21 19.68
C ARG A 300 -26.00 -14.68 18.74
N ALA A 301 -25.10 -15.55 19.22
CA ALA A 301 -24.04 -16.11 18.38
C ALA A 301 -24.63 -16.89 17.18
N LYS A 302 -25.65 -17.72 17.41
CA LYS A 302 -26.35 -18.48 16.37
C LYS A 302 -27.10 -17.58 15.40
N ASP A 303 -27.81 -16.57 15.90
CA ASP A 303 -28.54 -15.63 15.05
C ASP A 303 -27.59 -14.87 14.11
N LEU A 304 -26.46 -14.39 14.66
CA LEU A 304 -25.42 -13.70 13.89
C LEU A 304 -24.83 -14.58 12.78
N LEU A 305 -24.45 -15.83 13.10
CA LEU A 305 -23.90 -16.76 12.11
C LEU A 305 -24.93 -17.21 11.08
N SER A 306 -26.18 -17.39 11.47
CA SER A 306 -27.27 -17.73 10.55
C SER A 306 -27.51 -16.61 9.53
N HIS A 307 -27.52 -15.36 10.01
CA HIS A 307 -27.62 -14.19 9.14
C HIS A 307 -26.42 -14.09 8.18
N TRP A 308 -25.19 -14.30 8.67
CA TRP A 308 -24.00 -14.34 7.82
C TRP A 308 -24.08 -15.41 6.73
N LEU A 309 -24.43 -16.65 7.10
CA LEU A 309 -24.51 -17.79 6.18
C LEU A 309 -25.61 -17.64 5.12
N SER A 310 -26.67 -16.88 5.40
CA SER A 310 -27.69 -16.56 4.39
C SER A 310 -27.14 -15.78 3.19
N ARG A 311 -26.06 -15.00 3.42
CA ARG A 311 -25.36 -14.21 2.39
C ARG A 311 -24.09 -14.89 1.90
N HIS A 312 -23.45 -15.70 2.76
CA HIS A 312 -22.18 -16.38 2.52
C HIS A 312 -22.29 -17.90 2.75
N PRO A 313 -23.10 -18.63 1.96
CA PRO A 313 -23.39 -20.05 2.21
C PRO A 313 -22.17 -20.97 2.07
N SER A 314 -21.08 -20.49 1.46
CA SER A 314 -19.83 -21.24 1.28
C SER A 314 -18.86 -21.12 2.46
N ASP A 315 -19.17 -20.33 3.50
CA ASP A 315 -18.30 -20.17 4.67
C ASP A 315 -18.38 -21.38 5.62
N THR A 316 -17.53 -22.37 5.33
CA THR A 316 -17.48 -23.63 6.09
C THR A 316 -17.09 -23.45 7.57
N THR A 317 -16.34 -22.40 7.92
CA THR A 317 -15.98 -22.14 9.33
C THR A 317 -17.21 -21.67 10.10
N ALA A 318 -17.94 -20.70 9.56
CA ALA A 318 -19.18 -20.21 10.17
C ALA A 318 -20.21 -21.34 10.33
N ALA A 319 -20.38 -22.18 9.30
CA ALA A 319 -21.27 -23.33 9.36
C ALA A 319 -20.87 -24.32 10.46
N ARG A 320 -19.57 -24.59 10.62
CA ARG A 320 -19.07 -25.49 11.67
C ARG A 320 -19.30 -24.93 13.07
N MET A 321 -19.07 -23.64 13.29
CA MET A 321 -19.35 -22.97 14.57
C MET A 321 -20.84 -23.07 14.92
N LEU A 322 -21.72 -22.76 13.96
CA LEU A 322 -23.17 -22.83 14.15
C LEU A 322 -23.66 -24.25 14.50
N LEU A 323 -23.14 -25.27 13.82
CA LEU A 323 -23.45 -26.68 14.10
C LEU A 323 -22.92 -27.13 15.46
N GLY A 324 -21.69 -26.73 15.82
CA GLY A 324 -21.05 -27.07 17.09
C GLY A 324 -21.85 -26.61 18.30
N TRP A 325 -22.52 -25.47 18.20
CA TRP A 325 -23.37 -24.93 19.27
C TRP A 325 -24.80 -25.46 19.27
N SER A 326 -25.17 -26.26 18.26
CA SER A 326 -26.52 -26.81 18.10
C SER A 326 -26.68 -28.22 18.71
N GLY A 327 -25.65 -28.74 19.40
CA GLY A 327 -25.75 -29.97 20.20
C GLY A 327 -26.56 -29.78 21.49
N PRO A 328 -27.16 -30.85 22.05
CA PRO A 328 -27.99 -30.76 23.25
C PRO A 328 -27.18 -30.23 24.44
N GLN A 329 -27.74 -29.23 25.15
CA GLN A 329 -27.27 -28.86 26.48
C GLN A 329 -27.25 -30.14 27.32
N ARG A 330 -26.07 -30.57 27.78
CA ARG A 330 -25.98 -31.60 28.81
C ARG A 330 -26.60 -31.01 30.07
N GLY A 331 -27.90 -31.23 30.25
CA GLY A 331 -28.60 -30.96 31.49
C GLY A 331 -27.93 -31.74 32.61
N GLY A 332 -27.56 -31.03 33.67
CA GLY A 332 -27.18 -31.59 34.96
C GLY A 332 -28.41 -31.98 35.77
#